data_AF-A0A7J6ERF0-F1
#
_entry.id   AF-A0A7J6ERF0-F1
#
_cell.length_a   1.000
_cell.length_b   1.000
_cell.length_c   1.000
_cell.angle_alpha   90.00
_cell.angle_beta   90.00
_cell.angle_gamma   90.00
#
_symmetry.space_group_name_H-M   'P 1'
#
loop_
_entity.id
_entity.type
_entity.pdbx_description
1 polymer ?
#
loop_
_entity_poly.entity_id
_entity_poly.type
_entity_poly.pdbx_seq_one_letter_code
_entity_poly.pdbx_strand_id
1 'polypeptide(L)'
;MYNTKYLISNFGLNTLRFDSSLSELDELWDSWNLRACLIISLSLQFCLLFAASLRKICKSNFIHLFIWLAYTLSNWIAAYGLGQTVRKPTRNLLDPNKSGDLYMFWAQFLLLHLAGPDSITTFSTGDSGVWLKSLTGLISQVLATIYSFILVAISRKDKLWFPTILVFGVGLIKSWERVIALLNAGFDQFGETLLPKPDPGCDYEEAVSTYSATRGVQVEMESHKKMASNYNNGQEILLGCDEKIDELKVLKSAHYFFEKFKILFTSSFLSYQTRETSRDYFLRCSNSTVAFRLIEYELSFLHDLMHTKMSVLQNMFGYILRIVCFSSVSVASVLFLLTDKRGYTGFDVGLTEALLLGTILFDVLSL
;
A
#
# COMPACT_ATOMS: atom_id res chain seq x y z
N MET A 1 66.98 -24.33 7.78
CA MET A 1 66.76 -23.03 7.10
C MET A 1 65.87 -23.10 5.85
N TYR A 2 65.22 -24.25 5.55
CA TYR A 2 64.36 -24.41 4.36
C TYR A 2 62.87 -24.07 4.57
N ASN A 3 62.41 -23.96 5.82
CA ASN A 3 60.98 -23.88 6.12
C ASN A 3 60.40 -22.45 6.04
N THR A 4 61.23 -21.42 6.22
CA THR A 4 60.78 -20.01 6.21
C THR A 4 60.53 -19.48 4.80
N LYS A 5 61.32 -19.89 3.79
CA LYS A 5 61.07 -19.51 2.38
C LYS A 5 59.77 -20.12 1.82
N TYR A 6 59.46 -21.35 2.20
CA TYR A 6 58.20 -22.01 1.81
C TYR A 6 56.97 -21.36 2.45
N LEU A 7 57.06 -20.97 3.73
CA LEU A 7 55.97 -20.28 4.42
C LEU A 7 55.73 -18.87 3.86
N ILE A 8 56.79 -18.12 3.53
CA ILE A 8 56.66 -16.79 2.94
C ILE A 8 56.10 -16.85 1.51
N SER A 9 56.50 -17.85 0.69
CA SER A 9 55.93 -17.99 -0.65
C SER A 9 54.48 -18.44 -0.61
N ASN A 10 54.09 -19.35 0.29
CA ASN A 10 52.68 -19.73 0.47
C ASN A 10 51.83 -18.58 1.00
N PHE A 11 52.36 -17.75 1.89
CA PHE A 11 51.63 -16.58 2.39
C PHE A 11 51.43 -15.54 1.27
N GLY A 12 52.46 -15.24 0.48
CA GLY A 12 52.37 -14.36 -0.69
C GLY A 12 51.44 -14.87 -1.80
N LEU A 13 51.44 -16.18 -2.05
CA LEU A 13 50.51 -16.83 -2.98
C LEU A 13 49.07 -16.77 -2.49
N ASN A 14 48.84 -16.97 -1.19
CA ASN A 14 47.50 -16.88 -0.60
C ASN A 14 46.97 -15.44 -0.61
N THR A 15 47.81 -14.43 -0.38
CA THR A 15 47.39 -13.02 -0.47
C THR A 15 47.08 -12.60 -1.91
N LEU A 16 47.89 -13.02 -2.89
CA LEU A 16 47.63 -12.72 -4.31
C LEU A 16 46.37 -13.44 -4.82
N ARG A 17 46.15 -14.69 -4.39
CA ARG A 17 44.94 -15.45 -4.71
C ARG A 17 43.69 -14.87 -4.07
N PHE A 18 43.82 -14.34 -2.85
CA PHE A 18 42.72 -13.65 -2.15
C PHE A 18 42.38 -12.34 -2.87
N ASP A 19 43.37 -11.54 -3.24
CA ASP A 19 43.15 -10.28 -3.96
C ASP A 19 42.53 -10.51 -5.35
N SER A 20 43.00 -11.53 -6.10
CA SER A 20 42.36 -11.92 -7.36
C SER A 20 40.92 -12.39 -7.15
N SER A 21 40.65 -13.14 -6.08
CA SER A 21 39.29 -13.60 -5.78
C SER A 21 38.36 -12.44 -5.39
N LEU A 22 38.89 -11.42 -4.71
CA LEU A 22 38.13 -10.21 -4.39
C LEU A 22 37.83 -9.39 -5.65
N SER A 23 38.78 -9.25 -6.57
CA SER A 23 38.52 -8.57 -7.85
C SER A 23 37.48 -9.30 -8.71
N GLU A 24 37.52 -10.63 -8.76
CA GLU A 24 36.50 -11.43 -9.45
C GLU A 24 35.13 -11.27 -8.78
N LEU A 25 35.08 -11.25 -7.45
CA LEU A 25 33.85 -11.01 -6.69
C LEU A 25 33.30 -9.60 -6.91
N ASP A 26 34.13 -8.57 -6.98
CA ASP A 26 33.72 -7.20 -7.23
C ASP A 26 33.16 -7.03 -8.66
N GLU A 27 33.79 -7.66 -9.66
CA GLU A 27 33.28 -7.68 -11.04
C GLU A 27 31.96 -8.46 -11.16
N LEU A 28 31.86 -9.61 -10.51
CA LEU A 28 30.64 -10.40 -10.44
C LEU A 28 29.53 -9.63 -9.72
N TRP A 29 29.85 -8.98 -8.59
CA TRP A 29 28.92 -8.16 -7.85
C TRP A 29 28.45 -6.97 -8.69
N ASP A 30 29.34 -6.22 -9.34
CA ASP A 30 28.92 -5.09 -10.16
C ASP A 30 28.04 -5.56 -11.33
N SER A 31 28.30 -6.73 -11.93
CA SER A 31 27.44 -7.31 -12.97
C SER A 31 26.07 -7.76 -12.44
N TRP A 32 26.03 -8.46 -11.29
CA TRP A 32 24.83 -9.14 -10.80
C TRP A 32 23.99 -8.35 -9.81
N ASN A 33 24.55 -7.34 -9.15
CA ASN A 33 23.91 -6.64 -8.04
C ASN A 33 22.48 -6.19 -8.38
N LEU A 34 22.29 -5.52 -9.52
CA LEU A 34 20.95 -5.08 -9.92
C LEU A 34 19.99 -6.24 -10.24
N ARG A 35 20.48 -7.28 -10.92
CA ARG A 35 19.68 -8.48 -11.24
C ARG A 35 19.23 -9.17 -9.97
N ALA A 36 20.12 -9.30 -8.99
CA ALA A 36 19.82 -9.84 -7.67
C ALA A 36 18.77 -8.98 -6.95
N CYS A 37 18.89 -7.65 -6.97
CA CYS A 37 17.88 -6.76 -6.40
C CYS A 37 16.49 -6.97 -7.01
N LEU A 38 16.39 -7.11 -8.34
CA LEU A 38 15.12 -7.35 -9.03
C LEU A 38 14.49 -8.69 -8.63
N ILE A 39 15.28 -9.77 -8.59
CA ILE A 39 14.82 -11.10 -8.21
C ILE A 39 14.35 -11.11 -6.75
N ILE A 40 15.14 -10.54 -5.84
CA ILE A 40 14.78 -10.49 -4.42
C ILE A 40 13.55 -9.60 -4.23
N SER A 41 13.48 -8.46 -4.92
CA SER A 41 12.33 -7.55 -4.86
C SER A 41 11.05 -8.27 -5.32
N LEU A 42 11.07 -8.91 -6.48
CA LEU A 42 9.91 -9.68 -6.99
C LEU A 42 9.50 -10.79 -6.00
N SER A 43 10.48 -11.52 -5.47
CA SER A 43 10.24 -12.60 -4.50
C SER A 43 9.58 -12.10 -3.22
N LEU A 44 10.06 -10.96 -2.69
CA LEU A 44 9.50 -10.35 -1.48
C LEU A 44 8.06 -9.87 -1.69
N GLN A 45 7.74 -9.33 -2.87
CA GLN A 45 6.36 -8.97 -3.16
C GLN A 45 5.43 -10.18 -3.15
N PHE A 46 5.87 -11.33 -3.70
CA PHE A 46 5.04 -12.54 -3.73
C PHE A 46 4.85 -13.09 -2.33
N CYS A 47 5.92 -13.07 -1.52
CA CYS A 47 5.85 -13.40 -0.10
C CYS A 47 4.89 -12.49 0.64
N LEU A 48 4.89 -11.18 0.37
CA LEU A 48 4.00 -10.22 0.99
C LEU A 48 2.54 -10.42 0.60
N LEU A 49 2.25 -10.75 -0.66
CA LEU A 49 0.89 -11.06 -1.10
C LEU A 49 0.33 -12.31 -0.41
N PHE A 50 1.15 -13.37 -0.30
CA PHE A 50 0.76 -14.56 0.44
C PHE A 50 0.63 -14.29 1.95
N ALA A 51 1.55 -13.52 2.53
CA ALA A 51 1.47 -13.18 3.94
C ALA A 51 0.28 -12.25 4.28
N ALA A 52 -0.15 -11.41 3.32
CA ALA A 52 -1.34 -10.59 3.44
C ALA A 52 -2.62 -11.45 3.60
N SER A 53 -2.75 -12.52 2.82
CA SER A 53 -3.89 -13.44 2.96
C SER A 53 -3.83 -14.22 4.28
N LEU A 54 -2.64 -14.62 4.71
CA LEU A 54 -2.45 -15.28 6.02
C LEU A 54 -2.77 -14.37 7.21
N ARG A 55 -2.58 -13.05 7.10
CA ARG A 55 -2.91 -12.09 8.17
C ARG A 55 -4.40 -12.13 8.55
N LYS A 56 -5.29 -12.36 7.58
CA LYS A 56 -6.74 -12.45 7.84
C LYS A 56 -7.13 -13.73 8.60
N ILE A 57 -6.30 -14.77 8.52
CA ILE A 57 -6.62 -16.12 9.03
C ILE A 57 -5.91 -16.40 10.37
N CYS A 58 -4.70 -15.88 10.56
CA CYS A 58 -3.81 -16.28 11.65
C CYS A 58 -3.40 -15.11 12.55
N LYS A 59 -3.65 -15.22 13.87
CA LYS A 59 -3.28 -14.22 14.89
C LYS A 59 -1.86 -14.46 15.49
N SER A 60 -0.92 -14.99 14.71
CA SER A 60 0.42 -15.32 15.22
C SER A 60 1.37 -14.14 15.18
N ASN A 61 2.05 -13.84 16.30
CA ASN A 61 3.08 -12.81 16.38
C ASN A 61 4.24 -13.06 15.40
N PHE A 62 4.54 -14.32 15.09
CA PHE A 62 5.58 -14.68 14.11
C PHE A 62 5.21 -14.26 12.69
N ILE A 63 3.94 -14.40 12.31
CA ILE A 63 3.45 -13.97 10.98
C ILE A 63 3.51 -12.44 10.89
N HIS A 64 3.13 -11.75 11.96
CA HIS A 64 3.25 -10.30 12.06
C HIS A 64 4.71 -9.85 11.90
N LEU A 65 5.65 -10.46 12.65
CA LEU A 65 7.09 -10.17 12.52
C LEU A 65 7.62 -10.45 11.12
N PHE A 66 7.23 -11.57 10.51
CA PHE A 66 7.64 -11.94 9.15
C PHE A 66 7.15 -10.93 8.11
N ILE A 67 5.87 -10.53 8.18
CA ILE A 67 5.29 -9.49 7.30
C ILE A 67 6.06 -8.19 7.46
N TRP A 68 6.34 -7.78 8.70
CA TRP A 68 7.06 -6.55 8.98
C TRP A 68 8.48 -6.55 8.40
N LEU A 69 9.21 -7.65 8.56
CA LEU A 69 10.55 -7.82 8.01
C LEU A 69 10.53 -7.82 6.47
N ALA A 70 9.66 -8.62 5.86
CA ALA A 70 9.53 -8.69 4.41
C ALA A 70 9.15 -7.32 3.81
N TYR A 71 8.25 -6.60 4.46
CA TYR A 71 7.81 -5.27 4.04
C TYR A 71 8.94 -4.24 4.11
N THR A 72 9.66 -4.22 5.23
CA THR A 72 10.79 -3.30 5.44
C THR A 72 11.92 -3.60 4.43
N LEU A 73 12.24 -4.88 4.24
CA LEU A 73 13.28 -5.32 3.32
C LEU A 73 12.91 -5.02 1.86
N SER A 74 11.65 -5.21 1.48
CA SER A 74 11.16 -4.90 0.13
C SER A 74 11.37 -3.44 -0.23
N ASN A 75 11.01 -2.52 0.68
CA ASN A 75 11.20 -1.08 0.47
C ASN A 75 12.70 -0.71 0.37
N TRP A 76 13.55 -1.29 1.21
CA TRP A 76 15.00 -1.05 1.19
C TRP A 76 15.66 -1.55 -0.10
N ILE A 77 15.32 -2.76 -0.55
CA ILE A 77 15.91 -3.36 -1.76
C ILE A 77 15.49 -2.59 -3.01
N ALA A 78 14.23 -2.17 -3.09
CA ALA A 78 13.77 -1.37 -4.23
C ALA A 78 14.45 0.00 -4.27
N ALA A 79 14.61 0.67 -3.11
CA ALA A 79 15.35 1.93 -3.00
C ALA A 79 16.82 1.80 -3.41
N TYR A 80 17.49 0.76 -2.91
CA TYR A 80 18.88 0.47 -3.22
C TYR A 80 19.06 0.15 -4.71
N GLY A 81 18.20 -0.71 -5.27
CA GLY A 81 18.21 -1.03 -6.69
C GLY A 81 18.04 0.21 -7.57
N LEU A 82 17.10 1.10 -7.23
CA LEU A 82 16.90 2.37 -7.92
C LEU A 82 18.16 3.24 -7.89
N GLY A 83 18.82 3.35 -6.74
CA GLY A 83 20.10 4.07 -6.63
C GLY A 83 21.18 3.52 -7.56
N GLN A 84 21.23 2.19 -7.73
CA GLN A 84 22.16 1.55 -8.67
C GLN A 84 21.79 1.80 -10.13
N THR A 85 20.49 1.89 -10.46
CA THR A 85 20.02 2.26 -11.80
C THR A 85 20.28 3.72 -12.17
N VAL A 86 20.56 4.62 -11.22
CA VAL A 86 21.01 5.99 -11.53
C VAL A 86 22.53 6.01 -11.79
N ARG A 87 23.29 5.24 -11.02
CA ARG A 87 24.76 5.19 -11.10
C ARG A 87 25.29 4.54 -12.38
N LYS A 88 24.66 3.45 -12.84
CA LYS A 88 25.15 2.67 -14.00
C LYS A 88 24.94 3.35 -15.36
N PRO A 89 23.77 3.94 -15.68
CA PRO A 89 23.57 4.69 -16.92
C PRO A 89 24.44 5.93 -16.99
N THR A 90 24.69 6.63 -15.87
CA THR A 90 25.63 7.76 -15.83
C THR A 90 27.05 7.35 -16.26
N ARG A 91 27.48 6.11 -15.93
CA ARG A 91 28.74 5.54 -16.39
C ARG A 91 28.69 5.08 -17.85
N ASN A 92 27.57 4.52 -18.30
CA ASN A 92 27.40 4.05 -19.68
C ASN A 92 27.15 5.19 -20.68
N LEU A 93 26.65 6.35 -20.26
CA LEU A 93 26.57 7.57 -21.10
C LEU A 93 27.95 8.05 -21.58
N LEU A 94 29.04 7.63 -20.91
CA LEU A 94 30.42 7.86 -21.32
C LEU A 94 30.93 6.81 -22.35
N ASP A 95 30.19 5.72 -22.54
CA ASP A 95 30.57 4.60 -23.42
C ASP A 95 29.44 4.27 -24.41
N PRO A 96 29.46 4.85 -25.63
CA PRO A 96 28.36 4.79 -26.60
C PRO A 96 28.05 3.39 -27.15
N ASN A 97 28.84 2.38 -26.78
CA ASN A 97 28.69 0.99 -27.26
C ASN A 97 27.85 0.10 -26.33
N LYS A 98 27.44 0.58 -25.14
CA LYS A 98 26.59 -0.17 -24.20
C LYS A 98 25.20 0.46 -24.08
N SER A 99 24.19 -0.21 -24.63
CA SER A 99 22.78 0.21 -24.51
C SER A 99 22.30 0.09 -23.06
N GLY A 100 22.17 1.23 -22.38
CA GLY A 100 21.65 1.35 -21.01
C GLY A 100 20.14 1.13 -20.90
N ASP A 101 19.46 0.94 -22.03
CA ASP A 101 18.02 0.93 -22.21
C ASP A 101 17.31 -0.06 -21.27
N LEU A 102 17.90 -1.24 -21.07
CA LEU A 102 17.29 -2.30 -20.25
C LEU A 102 17.38 -1.99 -18.75
N TYR A 103 18.48 -1.37 -18.32
CA TYR A 103 18.66 -0.91 -16.94
C TYR A 103 17.65 0.18 -16.59
N MET A 104 17.37 1.05 -17.56
CA MET A 104 16.36 2.12 -17.45
C MET A 104 14.94 1.56 -17.40
N PHE A 105 14.66 0.50 -18.17
CA PHE A 105 13.40 -0.23 -18.11
C PHE A 105 13.21 -0.90 -16.74
N TRP A 106 14.24 -1.58 -16.21
CA TRP A 106 14.21 -2.21 -14.89
C TRP A 106 14.02 -1.25 -13.73
N ALA A 107 14.49 0.00 -13.85
CA ALA A 107 14.24 1.03 -12.86
C ALA A 107 12.72 1.26 -12.64
N GLN A 108 11.93 1.15 -13.69
CA GLN A 108 10.47 1.33 -13.60
C GLN A 108 9.79 0.21 -12.82
N PHE A 109 10.30 -1.02 -12.91
CA PHE A 109 9.81 -2.13 -12.09
C PHE A 109 10.19 -1.96 -10.62
N LEU A 110 11.39 -1.45 -10.32
CA LEU A 110 11.76 -1.17 -8.93
C LEU A 110 10.89 -0.06 -8.34
N LEU A 111 10.53 0.97 -9.12
CA LEU A 111 9.53 1.96 -8.72
C LEU A 111 8.16 1.33 -8.47
N LEU A 112 7.71 0.48 -9.39
CA LEU A 112 6.45 -0.22 -9.28
C LEU A 112 6.43 -1.13 -8.04
N HIS A 113 7.55 -1.79 -7.75
CA HIS A 113 7.66 -2.68 -6.60
C HIS A 113 7.71 -1.92 -5.28
N LEU A 114 8.36 -0.77 -5.30
CA LEU A 114 8.37 0.18 -4.21
C LEU A 114 6.99 0.79 -3.96
N ALA A 115 6.13 0.93 -4.97
CA ALA A 115 4.74 1.35 -4.73
C ALA A 115 3.94 0.34 -3.87
N GLY A 116 4.43 -0.91 -3.79
CA GLY A 116 3.94 -1.95 -2.88
C GLY A 116 2.59 -2.56 -3.28
N PRO A 117 2.26 -3.75 -2.75
CA PRO A 117 0.95 -4.37 -2.98
C PRO A 117 -0.18 -3.55 -2.33
N ASP A 118 -1.31 -3.44 -3.02
CA ASP A 118 -2.49 -2.67 -2.59
C ASP A 118 -3.09 -3.10 -1.24
N SER A 119 -2.69 -4.27 -0.75
CA SER A 119 -3.23 -4.92 0.44
C SER A 119 -2.56 -4.54 1.77
N ILE A 120 -1.41 -3.86 1.79
CA ILE A 120 -0.70 -3.54 3.05
C ILE A 120 -0.14 -2.11 3.00
N THR A 121 -1.00 -1.11 3.22
CA THR A 121 -0.55 0.29 3.32
C THR A 121 -0.23 0.75 4.75
N THR A 122 -0.69 0.02 5.77
CA THR A 122 -0.54 0.47 7.17
C THR A 122 -0.31 -0.73 8.10
N PHE A 123 0.95 -0.96 8.48
CA PHE A 123 1.30 -1.93 9.53
C PHE A 123 1.55 -1.26 10.89
N SER A 124 1.63 0.07 10.94
CA SER A 124 1.76 0.82 12.20
C SER A 124 0.67 1.88 12.28
N THR A 125 -0.48 1.51 12.82
CA THR A 125 -1.60 2.42 13.13
C THR A 125 -1.45 3.07 14.52
N GLY A 126 -0.27 2.98 15.16
CA GLY A 126 -0.08 3.44 16.54
C GLY A 126 1.02 4.46 16.78
N ASP A 127 1.85 4.79 15.77
CA ASP A 127 3.09 5.55 16.00
C ASP A 127 3.23 6.71 15.01
N SER A 128 2.89 7.92 15.47
CA SER A 128 2.73 9.16 14.69
C SER A 128 4.01 9.63 13.97
N GLY A 129 5.16 9.02 14.24
CA GLY A 129 6.45 9.34 13.59
C GLY A 129 6.86 8.42 12.44
N VAL A 130 6.25 7.23 12.29
CA VAL A 130 6.69 6.21 11.30
C VAL A 130 6.15 6.51 9.91
N TRP A 131 4.93 7.03 9.83
CA TRP A 131 4.27 7.39 8.59
C TRP A 131 5.01 8.51 7.81
N LEU A 132 5.40 9.57 8.51
CA LEU A 132 6.13 10.70 7.91
C LEU A 132 7.50 10.27 7.38
N LYS A 133 8.19 9.36 8.09
CA LYS A 133 9.45 8.75 7.63
C LYS A 133 9.25 7.88 6.39
N SER A 134 8.12 7.19 6.27
CA SER A 134 7.78 6.45 5.05
C SER A 134 7.46 7.39 3.88
N LEU A 135 6.84 8.54 4.14
CA LEU A 135 6.51 9.54 3.12
C LEU A 135 7.77 10.23 2.56
N THR A 136 8.71 10.61 3.42
CA THR A 136 9.97 11.25 2.99
C THR A 136 10.83 10.33 2.11
N GLY A 137 10.87 9.03 2.44
CA GLY A 137 11.50 8.02 1.59
C GLY A 137 10.84 7.94 0.20
N LEU A 138 9.50 7.90 0.16
CA LEU A 138 8.72 7.81 -1.07
C LEU A 138 8.93 9.04 -1.97
N ILE A 139 8.95 10.26 -1.41
CA ILE A 139 9.25 11.50 -2.16
C ILE A 139 10.66 11.47 -2.76
N SER A 140 11.66 11.07 -1.97
CA SER A 140 13.05 10.99 -2.44
C SER A 140 13.21 10.00 -3.60
N GLN A 141 12.42 8.93 -3.60
CA GLN A 141 12.43 7.88 -4.61
C GLN A 141 11.68 8.30 -5.88
N VAL A 142 10.51 8.95 -5.74
CA VAL A 142 9.80 9.54 -6.89
C VAL A 142 10.70 10.55 -7.61
N LEU A 143 11.40 11.41 -6.88
CA LEU A 143 12.38 12.35 -7.45
C LEU A 143 13.52 11.62 -8.19
N ALA A 144 14.07 10.54 -7.62
CA ALA A 144 15.11 9.73 -8.26
C ALA A 144 14.61 9.07 -9.56
N THR A 145 13.34 8.65 -9.61
CA THR A 145 12.74 8.07 -10.82
C THR A 145 12.37 9.10 -11.88
N ILE A 146 11.88 10.27 -11.48
CA ILE A 146 11.69 11.40 -12.39
C ILE A 146 13.03 11.81 -13.00
N TYR A 147 14.10 11.86 -12.20
CA TYR A 147 15.44 12.12 -12.69
C TYR A 147 15.91 11.05 -13.69
N SER A 148 15.70 9.77 -13.38
CA SER A 148 16.00 8.66 -14.29
C SER A 148 15.17 8.74 -15.58
N PHE A 149 13.91 9.15 -15.49
CA PHE A 149 13.01 9.34 -16.62
C PHE A 149 13.44 10.51 -17.52
N ILE A 150 13.88 11.63 -16.93
CA ILE A 150 14.45 12.76 -17.66
C ILE A 150 15.69 12.30 -18.45
N LEU A 151 16.56 11.47 -17.85
CA LEU A 151 17.71 10.90 -18.54
C LEU A 151 17.31 10.01 -19.75
N VAL A 152 16.24 9.22 -19.62
CA VAL A 152 15.67 8.40 -20.72
C VAL A 152 15.04 9.27 -21.81
N ALA A 153 14.28 10.29 -21.43
CA ALA A 153 13.61 11.21 -22.35
C ALA A 153 14.62 12.01 -23.19
N ILE A 154 15.81 12.27 -22.64
CA ILE A 154 16.93 12.89 -23.35
C ILE A 154 17.61 11.89 -24.30
N SER A 155 17.66 10.60 -23.97
CA SER A 155 18.45 9.62 -24.73
C SER A 155 17.81 9.17 -26.05
N ARG A 156 16.47 9.17 -26.20
CA ARG A 156 15.62 9.02 -27.43
C ARG A 156 16.03 8.04 -28.55
N LYS A 157 17.13 7.30 -28.43
CA LYS A 157 17.70 6.34 -29.40
C LYS A 157 17.39 4.89 -29.03
N ASP A 158 16.78 4.70 -27.87
CA ASP A 158 16.66 3.41 -27.21
C ASP A 158 15.50 2.60 -27.79
N LYS A 159 15.70 1.28 -28.00
CA LYS A 159 14.66 0.41 -28.57
C LYS A 159 13.43 0.27 -27.66
N LEU A 160 13.59 0.53 -26.35
CA LEU A 160 12.61 0.24 -25.29
C LEU A 160 11.95 1.49 -24.67
N TRP A 161 12.09 2.67 -25.29
CA TRP A 161 11.60 3.92 -24.71
C TRP A 161 10.07 3.93 -24.48
N PHE A 162 9.28 3.36 -25.42
CA PHE A 162 7.82 3.38 -25.33
C PHE A 162 7.26 2.44 -24.24
N PRO A 163 7.68 1.16 -24.13
CA PRO A 163 7.34 0.32 -22.97
C PRO A 163 7.75 0.94 -21.63
N THR A 164 8.89 1.63 -21.59
CA THR A 164 9.39 2.29 -20.37
C THR A 164 8.45 3.39 -19.89
N ILE A 165 7.92 4.23 -20.80
CA ILE A 165 6.96 5.27 -20.45
C ILE A 165 5.67 4.66 -19.87
N LEU A 166 5.18 3.58 -20.48
CA LEU A 166 3.96 2.91 -20.02
C LEU A 166 4.10 2.39 -18.59
N VAL A 167 5.17 1.63 -18.30
CA VAL A 167 5.44 1.08 -16.95
C VAL A 167 5.73 2.19 -15.94
N PHE A 168 6.43 3.25 -16.34
CA PHE A 168 6.67 4.42 -15.49
C PHE A 168 5.36 5.10 -15.07
N GLY A 169 4.43 5.32 -16.02
CA GLY A 169 3.13 5.89 -15.73
C GLY A 169 2.35 5.08 -14.69
N VAL A 170 2.37 3.75 -14.82
CA VAL A 170 1.76 2.85 -13.82
C VAL A 170 2.44 2.97 -12.46
N GLY A 171 3.78 3.01 -12.44
CA GLY A 171 4.56 3.24 -11.22
C GLY A 171 4.20 4.54 -10.50
N LEU A 172 3.99 5.63 -11.25
CA LEU A 172 3.55 6.91 -10.70
C LEU A 172 2.13 6.86 -10.13
N ILE A 173 1.18 6.26 -10.87
CA ILE A 173 -0.20 6.14 -10.42
C ILE A 173 -0.24 5.34 -9.10
N LYS A 174 0.39 4.17 -9.04
CA LYS A 174 0.42 3.35 -7.82
C LYS A 174 1.14 4.04 -6.65
N SER A 175 2.19 4.80 -6.94
CA SER A 175 2.91 5.58 -5.92
C SER A 175 2.05 6.71 -5.38
N TRP A 176 1.33 7.41 -6.24
CA TRP A 176 0.38 8.45 -5.87
C TRP A 176 -0.76 7.91 -5.01
N GLU A 177 -1.35 6.78 -5.40
CA GLU A 177 -2.35 6.07 -4.60
C GLU A 177 -1.81 5.70 -3.21
N ARG A 178 -0.57 5.20 -3.13
CA ARG A 178 0.08 4.92 -1.84
C ARG A 178 0.23 6.19 -1.00
N VAL A 179 0.62 7.31 -1.58
CA VAL A 179 0.74 8.60 -0.86
C VAL A 179 -0.62 9.09 -0.35
N ILE A 180 -1.69 9.01 -1.15
CA ILE A 180 -3.03 9.39 -0.69
C ILE A 180 -3.52 8.46 0.42
N ALA A 181 -3.37 7.15 0.26
CA ALA A 181 -3.78 6.18 1.29
C ALA A 181 -3.04 6.42 2.61
N LEU A 182 -1.75 6.72 2.50
CA LEU A 182 -0.92 7.13 3.60
C LEU A 182 -1.47 8.43 4.23
N LEU A 183 -1.72 9.48 3.44
CA LEU A 183 -2.21 10.76 3.94
C LEU A 183 -3.53 10.59 4.68
N ASN A 184 -4.48 9.85 4.11
CA ASN A 184 -5.78 9.58 4.72
C ASN A 184 -5.63 8.85 6.06
N ALA A 185 -4.80 7.80 6.12
CA ALA A 185 -4.53 7.09 7.37
C ALA A 185 -3.90 7.98 8.45
N GLY A 186 -3.09 8.97 8.05
CA GLY A 186 -2.57 10.00 8.95
C GLY A 186 -3.65 10.99 9.39
N PHE A 187 -4.48 11.48 8.48
CA PHE A 187 -5.57 12.41 8.77
C PHE A 187 -6.65 11.82 9.67
N ASP A 188 -6.96 10.52 9.54
CA ASP A 188 -7.90 9.83 10.43
C ASP A 188 -7.41 9.83 11.89
N GLN A 189 -6.09 9.87 12.11
CA GLN A 189 -5.47 10.03 13.44
C GLN A 189 -5.47 11.50 13.91
N PHE A 190 -5.40 12.46 12.99
CA PHE A 190 -5.48 13.90 13.24
C PHE A 190 -6.90 14.46 13.06
N GLY A 191 -7.92 13.67 13.42
CA GLY A 191 -9.35 13.96 13.25
C GLY A 191 -9.88 15.18 14.02
N GLU A 192 -9.23 16.34 13.91
CA GLU A 192 -9.68 17.65 14.41
C GLU A 192 -10.26 18.53 13.29
N THR A 193 -9.91 18.31 12.02
CA THR A 193 -10.32 19.19 10.90
C THR A 193 -11.59 18.76 10.16
N LEU A 194 -12.03 17.51 10.34
CA LEU A 194 -13.28 16.97 9.77
C LEU A 194 -14.36 16.73 10.83
N LEU A 195 -14.13 17.15 12.08
CA LEU A 195 -15.16 17.06 13.09
C LEU A 195 -16.35 17.90 12.63
N PRO A 196 -17.57 17.32 12.50
CA PRO A 196 -18.75 18.14 12.46
C PRO A 196 -18.71 19.05 13.69
N LYS A 197 -19.20 20.30 13.55
CA LYS A 197 -19.30 21.23 14.67
C LYS A 197 -19.78 20.46 15.90
N PRO A 198 -19.12 20.61 17.07
CA PRO A 198 -19.49 19.86 18.26
C PRO A 198 -21.00 19.96 18.42
N ASP A 199 -21.69 18.85 18.22
CA ASP A 199 -23.11 18.72 18.53
C ASP A 199 -23.11 18.20 19.96
N PRO A 200 -23.25 19.08 20.96
CA PRO A 200 -23.46 18.63 22.32
C PRO A 200 -24.72 17.77 22.25
N GLY A 201 -24.56 16.45 22.29
CA GLY A 201 -25.68 15.53 22.13
C GLY A 201 -26.82 15.84 23.10
N CYS A 202 -27.95 15.19 22.92
CA CYS A 202 -29.14 15.39 23.77
C CYS A 202 -28.81 15.35 25.27
N ASP A 203 -27.80 14.57 25.68
CA ASP A 203 -27.33 14.46 27.07
C ASP A 203 -26.71 15.75 27.62
N TYR A 204 -25.99 16.53 26.80
CA TYR A 204 -25.46 17.83 27.22
C TYR A 204 -26.58 18.87 27.24
N GLU A 205 -27.48 18.87 26.26
CA GLU A 205 -28.67 19.73 26.29
C GLU A 205 -29.58 19.40 27.50
N GLU A 206 -29.77 18.12 27.81
CA GLU A 206 -30.55 17.64 28.95
C GLU A 206 -29.82 17.95 30.27
N ALA A 207 -28.52 17.68 30.37
CA ALA A 207 -27.74 18.03 31.55
C ALA A 207 -27.70 19.54 31.78
N VAL A 208 -27.54 20.35 30.72
CA VAL A 208 -27.61 21.81 30.79
C VAL A 208 -29.01 22.26 31.18
N SER A 209 -30.07 21.67 30.61
CA SER A 209 -31.46 22.00 30.96
C SER A 209 -31.80 21.63 32.41
N THR A 210 -31.31 20.49 32.89
CA THR A 210 -31.45 20.04 34.28
C THR A 210 -30.67 20.95 35.22
N TYR A 211 -29.44 21.31 34.87
CA TYR A 211 -28.57 22.18 35.66
C TYR A 211 -29.10 23.62 35.71
N SER A 212 -29.66 24.13 34.60
CA SER A 212 -30.30 25.45 34.52
C SER A 212 -31.67 25.50 35.19
N ALA A 213 -32.46 24.41 35.13
CA ALA A 213 -33.71 24.30 35.89
C ALA A 213 -33.49 24.23 37.41
N THR A 214 -32.34 23.68 37.85
CA THR A 214 -31.98 23.56 39.27
C THR A 214 -31.42 24.86 39.86
N ARG A 215 -31.03 25.83 39.03
CA ARG A 215 -30.46 27.12 39.47
C ARG A 215 -31.47 28.25 39.20
N GLY A 216 -31.76 29.09 40.19
CA GLY A 216 -32.74 30.18 40.09
C GLY A 216 -32.37 31.37 39.17
N VAL A 217 -31.47 31.18 38.20
CA VAL A 217 -31.11 32.19 37.19
C VAL A 217 -31.24 31.56 35.82
N GLN A 218 -32.30 31.94 35.09
CA GLN A 218 -32.48 31.54 33.71
C GLN A 218 -31.46 32.28 32.84
N VAL A 219 -30.54 31.53 32.23
CA VAL A 219 -29.76 32.01 31.09
C VAL A 219 -30.58 31.64 29.86
N GLU A 220 -31.09 32.66 29.16
CA GLU A 220 -31.77 32.47 27.89
C GLU A 220 -30.74 31.99 26.85
N MET A 221 -30.74 30.69 26.58
CA MET A 221 -30.08 30.15 25.40
C MET A 221 -31.11 30.11 24.27
N GLU A 222 -30.73 30.74 23.16
CA GLU A 222 -31.53 30.75 21.93
C GLU A 222 -31.70 29.31 21.43
N SER A 223 -32.89 28.75 21.60
CA SER A 223 -33.21 27.42 21.12
C SER A 223 -33.23 27.42 19.59
N HIS A 224 -32.12 27.03 18.97
CA HIS A 224 -32.14 26.61 17.57
C HIS A 224 -33.00 25.35 17.46
N LYS A 225 -34.26 25.57 17.09
CA LYS A 225 -35.23 24.55 16.73
C LYS A 225 -34.60 23.64 15.68
N LYS A 226 -34.13 22.45 16.08
CA LYS A 226 -33.76 21.39 15.13
C LYS A 226 -35.02 21.07 14.33
N MET A 227 -35.02 21.51 13.07
CA MET A 227 -35.93 21.07 12.04
C MET A 227 -35.91 19.54 12.08
N ALA A 228 -37.08 18.92 12.26
CA ALA A 228 -37.25 17.48 12.15
C ALA A 228 -36.75 17.02 10.77
N SER A 229 -35.48 16.66 10.71
CA SER A 229 -34.84 16.10 9.52
C SER A 229 -35.28 14.66 9.41
N ASN A 230 -36.32 14.40 8.61
CA ASN A 230 -36.61 13.17 7.87
C ASN A 230 -35.84 11.92 8.34
N TYR A 231 -36.09 11.47 9.57
CA TYR A 231 -35.42 10.30 10.17
C TYR A 231 -36.17 8.99 9.88
N ASN A 232 -37.07 9.01 8.89
CA ASN A 232 -37.98 7.89 8.63
C ASN A 232 -37.35 6.83 7.70
N ASN A 233 -36.27 7.17 6.98
CA ASN A 233 -35.68 6.24 6.01
C ASN A 233 -34.74 5.20 6.67
N GLY A 234 -34.20 5.46 7.87
CA GLY A 234 -33.29 4.54 8.56
C GLY A 234 -34.01 3.43 9.33
N GLN A 235 -35.22 3.72 9.85
CA GLN A 235 -36.02 2.76 10.63
C GLN A 235 -36.58 1.62 9.77
N GLU A 236 -36.86 1.88 8.49
CA GLU A 236 -37.36 0.87 7.55
C GLU A 236 -36.27 -0.16 7.15
N ILE A 237 -34.99 0.23 7.20
CA ILE A 237 -33.84 -0.64 6.92
C ILE A 237 -33.54 -1.61 8.08
N LEU A 238 -33.96 -1.26 9.31
CA LEU A 238 -33.73 -2.04 10.53
C LEU A 238 -34.81 -3.10 10.80
N LEU A 239 -35.90 -3.10 10.02
CA LEU A 239 -37.04 -4.00 10.22
C LEU A 239 -36.94 -5.25 9.34
N GLY A 240 -36.57 -6.36 9.97
CA GLY A 240 -36.76 -7.69 9.41
C GLY A 240 -35.83 -8.75 9.99
N CYS A 241 -36.05 -9.14 11.26
CA CYS A 241 -35.70 -10.51 11.68
C CYS A 241 -36.75 -11.46 11.08
N ASP A 242 -36.69 -11.62 9.76
CA ASP A 242 -37.47 -12.63 9.06
C ASP A 242 -36.77 -13.99 9.25
N GLU A 243 -37.55 -15.06 9.29
CA GLU A 243 -37.05 -16.43 9.51
C GLU A 243 -36.10 -16.90 8.39
N LYS A 244 -36.12 -16.20 7.25
CA LYS A 244 -35.26 -16.42 6.08
C LYS A 244 -34.14 -15.37 6.04
N ILE A 245 -32.90 -15.84 6.06
CA ILE A 245 -31.70 -14.99 5.95
C ILE A 245 -31.67 -14.36 4.55
N ASP A 246 -32.04 -13.09 4.46
CA ASP A 246 -31.78 -12.25 3.28
C ASP A 246 -30.41 -11.58 3.46
N GLU A 247 -29.38 -12.17 2.85
CA GLU A 247 -27.99 -11.69 2.97
C GLU A 247 -27.83 -10.22 2.53
N LEU A 248 -28.61 -9.76 1.55
CA LEU A 248 -28.55 -8.38 1.07
C LEU A 248 -29.07 -7.39 2.13
N LYS A 249 -30.11 -7.76 2.90
CA LYS A 249 -30.60 -6.94 4.01
C LYS A 249 -29.58 -6.88 5.13
N VAL A 250 -28.99 -8.02 5.51
CA VAL A 250 -27.94 -8.08 6.56
C VAL A 250 -26.73 -7.24 6.15
N LEU A 251 -26.33 -7.28 4.88
CA LEU A 251 -25.22 -6.47 4.36
C LEU A 251 -25.54 -4.96 4.41
N LYS A 252 -26.76 -4.54 4.04
CA LYS A 252 -27.20 -3.14 4.14
C LYS A 252 -27.24 -2.65 5.58
N SER A 253 -27.76 -3.45 6.50
CA SER A 253 -27.78 -3.13 7.92
C SER A 253 -26.37 -3.04 8.51
N ALA A 254 -25.46 -3.95 8.13
CA ALA A 254 -24.06 -3.90 8.54
C ALA A 254 -23.36 -2.63 8.04
N HIS A 255 -23.60 -2.21 6.78
CA HIS A 255 -23.06 -0.96 6.24
C HIS A 255 -23.58 0.27 7.00
N TYR A 256 -24.87 0.29 7.37
CA TYR A 256 -25.46 1.35 8.18
C TYR A 256 -24.78 1.47 9.55
N PHE A 257 -24.56 0.34 10.25
CA PHE A 257 -23.87 0.35 11.55
C PHE A 257 -22.40 0.74 11.41
N PHE A 258 -21.70 0.20 10.43
CA PHE A 258 -20.31 0.57 10.11
C PHE A 258 -20.15 2.09 9.94
N GLU A 259 -21.01 2.75 9.15
CA GLU A 259 -20.96 4.20 8.94
C GLU A 259 -21.17 5.01 10.22
N LYS A 260 -21.89 4.47 11.20
CA LYS A 260 -22.14 5.10 12.50
C LYS A 260 -21.03 4.83 13.51
N PHE A 261 -20.47 3.62 13.51
CA PHE A 261 -19.45 3.19 14.47
C PHE A 261 -18.01 3.51 14.03
N LYS A 262 -17.76 3.81 12.75
CA LYS A 262 -16.43 4.24 12.27
C LYS A 262 -15.89 5.45 13.03
N ILE A 263 -16.76 6.30 13.58
CA ILE A 263 -16.40 7.47 14.38
C ILE A 263 -15.61 7.11 15.66
N LEU A 264 -15.77 5.88 16.17
CA LEU A 264 -14.99 5.40 17.32
C LEU A 264 -13.49 5.30 17.01
N PHE A 265 -13.13 5.14 15.74
CA PHE A 265 -11.74 5.03 15.29
C PHE A 265 -11.08 6.40 15.10
N THR A 266 -11.87 7.46 14.89
CA THR A 266 -11.40 8.85 14.79
C THR A 266 -11.31 9.55 16.14
N SER A 267 -11.17 8.77 17.23
CA SER A 267 -11.14 9.23 18.64
C SER A 267 -12.33 10.10 19.05
N SER A 268 -13.46 10.05 18.33
CA SER A 268 -14.64 10.86 18.65
C SER A 268 -15.70 10.04 19.39
N PHE A 269 -16.53 10.73 20.19
CA PHE A 269 -17.53 10.07 21.03
C PHE A 269 -18.74 9.61 20.21
N LEU A 270 -19.22 8.40 20.50
CA LEU A 270 -20.45 7.86 19.94
C LEU A 270 -21.67 8.56 20.56
N SER A 271 -22.62 8.98 19.72
CA SER A 271 -23.90 9.52 20.22
C SER A 271 -24.70 8.46 20.98
N TYR A 272 -25.34 8.87 22.09
CA TYR A 272 -26.24 8.04 22.88
C TYR A 272 -27.33 7.39 22.00
N GLN A 273 -27.92 8.15 21.09
CA GLN A 273 -28.99 7.66 20.20
C GLN A 273 -28.49 6.52 19.30
N THR A 274 -27.25 6.62 18.80
CA THR A 274 -26.62 5.56 18.01
C THR A 274 -26.41 4.29 18.84
N ARG A 275 -25.97 4.45 20.09
CA ARG A 275 -25.76 3.33 21.02
C ARG A 275 -27.07 2.60 21.34
N GLU A 276 -28.12 3.34 21.69
CA GLU A 276 -29.42 2.75 22.02
C GLU A 276 -30.08 2.10 20.79
N THR A 277 -29.95 2.69 19.60
CA THR A 277 -30.47 2.09 18.36
C THR A 277 -29.80 0.75 18.05
N SER A 278 -28.47 0.66 18.22
CA SER A 278 -27.74 -0.60 18.06
C SER A 278 -28.14 -1.63 19.11
N ARG A 279 -28.27 -1.21 20.38
CA ARG A 279 -28.68 -2.09 21.47
C ARG A 279 -30.09 -2.65 21.25
N ASP A 280 -31.06 -1.80 20.90
CA ASP A 280 -32.44 -2.21 20.61
C ASP A 280 -32.49 -3.19 19.43
N TYR A 281 -31.70 -2.96 18.38
CA TYR A 281 -31.58 -3.89 17.26
C TYR A 281 -31.08 -5.28 17.69
N PHE A 282 -29.97 -5.36 18.42
CA PHE A 282 -29.42 -6.64 18.87
C PHE A 282 -30.29 -7.33 19.93
N LEU A 283 -31.01 -6.59 20.77
CA LEU A 283 -31.95 -7.15 21.75
C LEU A 283 -33.21 -7.72 21.09
N ARG A 284 -33.66 -7.14 19.96
CA ARG A 284 -34.79 -7.66 19.17
C ARG A 284 -34.39 -8.81 18.24
N CYS A 285 -33.09 -9.01 18.02
CA CYS A 285 -32.57 -10.05 17.16
C CYS A 285 -32.69 -11.43 17.85
N SER A 286 -33.73 -12.17 17.50
CA SER A 286 -33.96 -13.54 18.02
C SER A 286 -32.94 -14.56 17.46
N ASN A 287 -32.41 -14.30 16.25
CA ASN A 287 -31.49 -15.23 15.58
C ASN A 287 -30.02 -14.81 15.76
N SER A 288 -29.30 -15.55 16.60
CA SER A 288 -27.87 -15.36 16.85
C SER A 288 -27.03 -15.43 15.57
N THR A 289 -27.42 -16.23 14.58
CA THR A 289 -26.68 -16.37 13.31
C THR A 289 -26.70 -15.07 12.49
N VAL A 290 -27.83 -14.36 12.51
CA VAL A 290 -27.97 -13.07 11.82
C VAL A 290 -27.13 -12.00 12.52
N ALA A 291 -27.13 -11.99 13.86
CA ALA A 291 -26.31 -11.06 14.64
C ALA A 291 -24.80 -11.28 14.41
N PHE A 292 -24.32 -12.54 14.43
CA PHE A 292 -22.92 -12.85 14.16
C PHE A 292 -22.51 -12.47 12.74
N ARG A 293 -23.35 -12.74 11.74
CA ARG A 293 -23.08 -12.38 10.34
C ARG A 293 -23.05 -10.87 10.12
N LEU A 294 -23.91 -10.12 10.79
CA LEU A 294 -23.90 -8.67 10.74
C LEU A 294 -22.59 -8.11 11.32
N ILE A 295 -22.16 -8.60 12.49
CA ILE A 295 -20.89 -8.23 13.12
C ILE A 295 -19.71 -8.63 12.23
N GLU A 296 -19.76 -9.80 11.60
CA GLU A 296 -18.74 -10.25 10.64
C GLU A 296 -18.60 -9.27 9.47
N TYR A 297 -19.71 -8.86 8.84
CA TYR A 297 -19.67 -7.85 7.77
C TYR A 297 -19.18 -6.49 8.27
N GLU A 298 -19.61 -6.04 9.45
CA GLU A 298 -19.15 -4.77 10.05
C GLU A 298 -17.64 -4.79 10.32
N LEU A 299 -17.13 -5.87 10.91
CA LEU A 299 -15.69 -6.09 11.13
C LEU A 299 -14.93 -6.21 9.81
N SER A 300 -15.53 -6.80 8.78
CA SER A 300 -14.94 -6.86 7.44
C SER A 300 -14.82 -5.46 6.82
N PHE A 301 -15.87 -4.65 6.89
CA PHE A 301 -15.84 -3.25 6.43
C PHE A 301 -14.82 -2.42 7.20
N LEU A 302 -14.73 -2.64 8.52
CA LEU A 302 -13.75 -1.99 9.36
C LEU A 302 -12.32 -2.40 9.01
N HIS A 303 -12.09 -3.70 8.83
CA HIS A 303 -10.80 -4.22 8.39
C HIS A 303 -10.41 -3.59 7.05
N ASP A 304 -11.34 -3.48 6.11
CA ASP A 304 -11.10 -2.89 4.81
C ASP A 304 -10.82 -1.38 4.91
N LEU A 305 -11.55 -0.65 5.76
CA LEU A 305 -11.28 0.77 6.04
C LEU A 305 -9.88 0.99 6.63
N MET A 306 -9.48 0.17 7.61
CA MET A 306 -8.23 0.36 8.38
C MET A 306 -6.98 -0.13 7.65
N HIS A 307 -7.11 -1.17 6.82
CA HIS A 307 -5.97 -1.90 6.28
C HIS A 307 -5.87 -1.93 4.76
N THR A 308 -6.94 -1.63 4.03
CA THR A 308 -6.90 -1.59 2.57
C THR A 308 -7.01 -0.16 2.05
N LYS A 309 -6.36 0.12 0.91
CA LYS A 309 -6.49 1.39 0.14
C LYS A 309 -7.94 1.68 -0.33
N MET A 310 -8.92 0.92 0.13
CA MET A 310 -10.25 0.81 -0.47
C MET A 310 -11.17 1.99 -0.16
N SER A 311 -10.85 2.86 0.82
CA SER A 311 -11.57 4.14 0.98
C SER A 311 -11.31 5.11 -0.18
N VAL A 312 -10.17 4.99 -0.88
CA VAL A 312 -9.84 5.79 -2.07
C VAL A 312 -10.39 5.15 -3.35
N LEU A 313 -10.57 3.82 -3.36
CA LEU A 313 -10.98 3.03 -4.55
C LEU A 313 -12.48 2.71 -4.63
N GLN A 314 -13.29 3.00 -3.60
CA GLN A 314 -14.76 2.87 -3.68
C GLN A 314 -15.42 3.87 -4.64
N ASN A 315 -14.66 4.83 -5.17
CA ASN A 315 -15.13 5.75 -6.18
C ASN A 315 -14.85 5.18 -7.59
N MET A 316 -15.78 5.34 -8.54
CA MET A 316 -15.67 4.82 -9.93
C MET A 316 -14.32 5.15 -10.60
N PHE A 317 -13.69 6.26 -10.19
CA PHE A 317 -12.37 6.68 -10.64
C PHE A 317 -11.25 5.66 -10.33
N GLY A 318 -11.25 5.02 -9.16
CA GLY A 318 -10.24 4.05 -8.77
C GLY A 318 -10.28 2.78 -9.61
N TYR A 319 -11.49 2.32 -9.96
CA TYR A 319 -11.67 1.17 -10.85
C TYR A 319 -11.17 1.44 -12.27
N ILE A 320 -11.44 2.65 -12.79
CA ILE A 320 -10.93 3.09 -14.09
C ILE A 320 -9.39 3.13 -14.08
N LEU A 321 -8.77 3.69 -13.03
CA LEU A 321 -7.32 3.72 -12.90
C LEU A 321 -6.70 2.31 -12.88
N ARG A 322 -7.30 1.35 -12.17
CA ARG A 322 -6.84 -0.04 -12.17
C ARG A 322 -6.86 -0.68 -13.55
N ILE A 323 -7.95 -0.50 -14.30
CA ILE A 323 -8.07 -1.03 -15.67
C ILE A 323 -7.03 -0.38 -16.60
N VAL A 324 -6.82 0.93 -16.48
CA VAL A 324 -5.81 1.66 -17.25
C VAL A 324 -4.40 1.15 -16.93
N CYS A 325 -4.08 0.96 -15.65
CA CYS A 325 -2.80 0.41 -15.21
C CYS A 325 -2.56 -1.01 -15.76
N PHE A 326 -3.53 -1.91 -15.60
CA PHE A 326 -3.46 -3.29 -16.11
C PHE A 326 -3.26 -3.32 -17.64
N SER A 327 -4.02 -2.49 -18.35
CA SER A 327 -3.92 -2.38 -19.81
C SER A 327 -2.56 -1.84 -20.24
N SER A 328 -2.03 -0.84 -19.53
CA SER A 328 -0.71 -0.25 -19.80
C SER A 328 0.42 -1.27 -19.65
N VAL A 329 0.43 -2.05 -18.55
CA VAL A 329 1.43 -3.12 -18.34
C VAL A 329 1.29 -4.23 -19.40
N SER A 330 0.06 -4.61 -19.74
CA SER A 330 -0.21 -5.62 -20.77
C SER A 330 0.33 -5.18 -22.14
N VAL A 331 0.08 -3.93 -22.53
CA VAL A 331 0.61 -3.34 -23.77
C VAL A 331 2.14 -3.28 -23.72
N ALA A 332 2.74 -2.84 -22.61
CA ALA A 332 4.19 -2.84 -22.44
C ALA A 332 4.80 -4.24 -22.58
N SER A 333 4.12 -5.27 -22.07
CA SER A 333 4.54 -6.67 -22.21
C SER A 333 4.53 -7.13 -23.66
N VAL A 334 3.45 -6.87 -24.39
CA VAL A 334 3.34 -7.20 -25.82
C VAL A 334 4.42 -6.48 -26.63
N LEU A 335 4.64 -5.17 -26.38
CA LEU A 335 5.68 -4.40 -27.06
C LEU A 335 7.09 -4.93 -26.79
N PHE A 336 7.36 -5.37 -25.57
CA PHE A 336 8.64 -6.00 -25.24
C PHE A 336 8.84 -7.32 -26.01
N LEU A 337 7.79 -8.15 -26.14
CA LEU A 337 7.84 -9.39 -26.92
C LEU A 337 8.09 -9.14 -28.42
N LEU A 338 7.56 -8.04 -28.95
CA LEU A 338 7.73 -7.63 -30.35
C LEU A 338 9.08 -6.92 -30.61
N THR A 339 9.81 -6.52 -29.57
CA THR A 339 11.08 -5.80 -29.73
C THR A 339 12.20 -6.76 -30.12
N ASP A 340 13.07 -6.34 -31.04
CA ASP A 340 14.23 -7.12 -31.45
C ASP A 340 15.21 -7.32 -30.29
N LYS A 341 15.38 -8.60 -29.89
CA LYS A 341 16.18 -9.01 -28.73
C LYS A 341 17.69 -9.10 -29.04
N ARG A 342 18.11 -8.83 -30.28
CA ARG A 342 19.53 -8.80 -30.68
C ARG A 342 20.27 -7.73 -29.88
N GLY A 343 21.22 -8.18 -29.06
CA GLY A 343 22.05 -7.33 -28.20
C GLY A 343 21.82 -7.52 -26.69
N TYR A 344 20.77 -8.25 -26.29
CA TYR A 344 20.52 -8.58 -24.87
C TYR A 344 20.95 -10.01 -24.55
N THR A 345 21.39 -10.26 -23.30
CA THR A 345 21.68 -11.62 -22.85
C THR A 345 20.36 -12.39 -22.65
N GLY A 346 20.36 -13.70 -22.91
CA GLY A 346 19.14 -14.52 -22.74
C GLY A 346 18.59 -14.49 -21.30
N PHE A 347 19.48 -14.36 -20.31
CA PHE A 347 19.09 -14.20 -18.91
C PHE A 347 18.35 -12.87 -18.68
N ASP A 348 18.86 -11.77 -19.21
CA ASP A 348 18.26 -10.44 -19.02
C ASP A 348 16.88 -10.33 -19.69
N VAL A 349 16.69 -11.01 -20.83
CA VAL A 349 15.38 -11.16 -21.47
C VAL A 349 14.42 -11.96 -20.57
N GLY A 350 14.84 -13.13 -20.09
CA GLY A 350 14.00 -13.97 -19.22
C GLY A 350 13.64 -13.29 -17.91
N LEU A 351 14.57 -12.53 -17.31
CA LEU A 351 14.30 -11.74 -16.11
C LEU A 351 13.24 -10.66 -16.37
N THR A 352 13.32 -9.99 -17.53
CA THR A 352 12.37 -8.94 -17.90
C THR A 352 10.96 -9.50 -18.16
N GLU A 353 10.89 -10.66 -18.82
CA GLU A 353 9.63 -11.38 -19.03
C GLU A 353 9.01 -11.81 -17.70
N ALA A 354 9.82 -12.31 -16.75
CA ALA A 354 9.37 -12.66 -15.42
C ALA A 354 8.85 -11.45 -14.62
N LEU A 355 9.48 -10.28 -14.75
CA LEU A 355 9.01 -9.04 -14.11
C LEU A 355 7.66 -8.57 -14.67
N LEU A 356 7.48 -8.63 -15.99
CA LEU A 356 6.22 -8.27 -16.66
C LEU A 356 5.10 -9.24 -16.29
N LEU A 357 5.34 -10.55 -16.42
CA LEU A 357 4.36 -11.58 -16.04
C LEU A 357 4.03 -11.53 -14.56
N GLY A 358 5.04 -11.33 -13.71
CA GLY A 358 4.86 -11.15 -12.28
C GLY A 358 3.93 -9.99 -11.98
N THR A 359 4.16 -8.83 -12.61
CA THR A 359 3.31 -7.64 -12.45
C THR A 359 1.87 -7.89 -12.87
N ILE A 360 1.65 -8.53 -14.02
CA ILE A 360 0.30 -8.86 -14.51
C ILE A 360 -0.38 -9.83 -13.52
N LEU A 361 0.34 -10.85 -13.04
CA LEU A 361 -0.18 -11.80 -12.06
C LEU A 361 -0.54 -11.11 -10.74
N PHE A 362 0.28 -10.16 -10.26
CA PHE A 362 -0.05 -9.34 -9.09
C PHE A 362 -1.35 -8.56 -9.28
N ASP A 363 -1.50 -7.90 -10.43
CA ASP A 363 -2.69 -7.10 -10.71
C ASP A 363 -3.95 -7.98 -10.76
N VAL A 364 -3.88 -9.17 -11.40
CA VAL A 364 -4.98 -10.15 -11.44
C VAL A 364 -5.33 -10.68 -10.06
N LEU A 365 -4.34 -10.97 -9.21
CA LEU A 365 -4.58 -11.45 -7.84
C LEU A 365 -5.11 -10.35 -6.91
N SER A 366 -4.96 -9.06 -7.29
CA SER A 366 -5.39 -7.90 -6.50
C SER A 366 -6.76 -7.34 -6.89
N LEU A 367 -7.30 -7.80 -8.02
CA LEU A 367 -8.63 -7.46 -8.53
C LEU A 367 -9.69 -8.25 -7.78
#